data_AF-A2SN92-F1
#
_entry.id   AF-A2SN92-F1
#
_cell.length_a   1.000
_cell.length_b   1.000
_cell.length_c   1.000
_cell.angle_alpha   90.00
_cell.angle_beta   90.00
_cell.angle_gamma   90.00
#
_symmetry.space_group_name_H-M   'P 1'
#
loop_
_entity.id
_entity.type
_entity.pdbx_description
1 polymer ?
#
loop_
_entity_poly.entity_id
_entity_poly.type
_entity_poly.pdbx_seq_one_letter_code
_entity_poly.pdbx_strand_id
1 'polypeptide(L)'
;MNSIQPAAAARVPASLRAFFVTPYDQHADRNGQEMTLTRAITAPDDSHDLEVLPMFAARFDDGFEIEVWPEEISSGEVDVQDFLRAATQAAEAIQL
;
A
#
# COMPACT_ATOMS: atom_id res chain seq x y z
N MET A 1 -13.90 34.82 15.56
CA MET A 1 -14.19 33.93 14.41
C MET A 1 -13.03 32.96 14.30
N ASN A 2 -13.18 31.77 14.86
CA ASN A 2 -12.13 30.75 14.85
C ASN A 2 -11.95 30.25 13.42
N SER A 3 -10.82 30.57 12.81
CA SER A 3 -10.41 29.96 11.55
C SER A 3 -9.96 28.54 11.84
N ILE A 4 -10.82 27.57 11.57
CA ILE A 4 -10.40 26.17 11.52
C ILE A 4 -9.66 26.03 10.19
N GLN A 5 -8.33 26.04 10.26
CA GLN A 5 -7.50 25.55 9.16
C GLN A 5 -7.92 24.10 8.90
N PRO A 6 -8.25 23.68 7.67
CA PRO A 6 -8.45 22.26 7.42
C PRO A 6 -7.14 21.57 7.80
N ALA A 7 -7.24 20.59 8.68
CA ALA A 7 -6.13 19.72 9.05
C ALA A 7 -5.44 19.29 7.75
N ALA A 8 -4.13 19.48 7.68
CA ALA A 8 -3.34 19.00 6.56
C ALA A 8 -3.62 17.49 6.44
N ALA A 9 -4.51 17.11 5.52
CA ALA A 9 -4.75 15.74 5.17
C ALA A 9 -3.38 15.15 4.92
N ALA A 10 -3.01 14.16 5.74
CA ALA A 10 -1.77 13.43 5.57
C ALA A 10 -1.77 12.97 4.10
N ARG A 11 -0.96 13.64 3.27
CA ARG A 11 -0.81 13.25 1.88
C ARG A 11 -0.12 11.91 1.97
N VAL A 12 -0.88 10.82 1.85
CA VAL A 12 -0.32 9.53 1.48
C VAL A 12 0.61 9.84 0.31
N PRO A 13 1.91 9.50 0.37
CA PRO A 13 2.74 9.65 -0.82
C PRO A 13 2.01 8.91 -1.93
N ALA A 14 1.76 9.57 -3.07
CA ALA A 14 0.90 9.05 -4.13
C ALA A 14 1.31 7.65 -4.60
N SER A 15 2.54 7.25 -4.30
CA SER A 15 3.05 5.90 -4.44
C SER A 15 4.31 5.67 -3.61
N LEU A 16 4.58 4.41 -3.22
CA LEU A 16 5.83 3.99 -2.59
C LEU A 16 6.59 2.99 -3.47
N ARG A 17 7.89 3.20 -3.70
CA ARG A 17 8.76 2.23 -4.42
C ARG A 17 9.30 1.18 -3.44
N ALA A 18 9.25 -0.08 -3.85
CA ALA A 18 9.75 -1.22 -3.10
C ALA A 18 10.16 -2.37 -4.03
N PHE A 19 10.76 -3.42 -3.49
CA PHE A 19 11.08 -4.64 -4.26
C PHE A 19 10.10 -5.75 -3.91
N PHE A 20 9.65 -6.49 -4.93
CA PHE A 20 8.81 -7.65 -4.72
C PHE A 20 9.64 -8.87 -4.31
N VAL A 21 9.20 -9.59 -3.29
CA VAL A 21 9.77 -10.87 -2.88
C VAL A 21 8.63 -11.80 -2.48
N THR A 22 8.63 -13.03 -2.95
CA THR A 22 7.67 -14.03 -2.54
C THR A 22 8.34 -15.40 -2.45
N PRO A 23 8.05 -16.20 -1.40
CA PRO A 23 8.47 -17.58 -1.33
C PRO A 23 7.54 -18.50 -2.15
N TYR A 24 6.44 -17.98 -2.68
CA TYR A 24 5.44 -18.75 -3.41
C TYR A 24 5.78 -18.84 -4.90
N ASP A 25 5.38 -19.93 -5.56
CA ASP A 25 5.62 -20.10 -6.99
C ASP A 25 4.85 -19.06 -7.84
N GLN A 26 3.75 -18.54 -7.28
CA GLN A 26 2.95 -17.51 -7.92
C GLN A 26 3.75 -16.21 -8.01
N HIS A 27 3.97 -15.71 -9.22
CA HIS A 27 4.76 -14.50 -9.50
C HIS A 27 6.23 -14.58 -9.05
N ALA A 28 6.78 -15.79 -8.80
CA ALA A 28 8.20 -15.97 -8.46
C ALA A 28 9.15 -15.39 -9.54
N ASP A 29 8.70 -15.30 -10.80
CA ASP A 29 9.41 -14.65 -11.91
C ASP A 29 9.60 -13.14 -11.70
N ARG A 30 8.84 -12.54 -10.79
CA ARG A 30 8.90 -11.12 -10.41
C ARG A 30 9.81 -10.84 -9.21
N ASN A 31 10.37 -11.88 -8.57
CA ASN A 31 11.24 -11.70 -7.41
C ASN A 31 12.44 -10.79 -7.72
N GLY A 32 12.67 -9.81 -6.85
CA GLY A 32 13.73 -8.82 -6.97
C GLY A 32 13.45 -7.70 -7.96
N GLN A 33 12.29 -7.68 -8.63
CA GLN A 33 11.87 -6.56 -9.47
C GLN A 33 11.35 -5.40 -8.60
N GLU A 34 11.60 -4.18 -9.06
CA GLU A 34 11.06 -2.99 -8.44
C GLU A 34 9.57 -2.85 -8.78
N MET A 35 8.78 -2.49 -7.79
CA MET A 35 7.37 -2.21 -7.92
C MET A 35 7.02 -0.91 -7.20
N THR A 36 5.90 -0.34 -7.60
CA THR A 36 5.34 0.87 -7.02
C THR A 36 4.03 0.52 -6.34
N LEU A 37 3.96 0.61 -5.01
CA LEU A 37 2.71 0.52 -4.26
C LEU A 37 1.85 1.74 -4.57
N THR A 38 0.63 1.50 -5.05
CA THR A 38 -0.30 2.53 -5.50
C THR A 38 -1.45 2.74 -4.53
N ARG A 39 -1.83 1.72 -3.77
CA ARG A 39 -2.96 1.76 -2.82
C ARG A 39 -2.74 0.78 -1.67
N ALA A 40 -3.07 1.18 -0.44
CA ALA A 40 -3.25 0.25 0.67
C ALA A 40 -4.71 -0.21 0.73
N ILE A 41 -4.91 -1.51 0.92
CA ILE A 41 -6.21 -2.16 1.09
C ILE A 41 -6.25 -2.59 2.57
N THR A 42 -7.01 -1.84 3.36
CA THR A 42 -7.05 -1.99 4.84
C THR A 42 -8.45 -2.25 5.39
N ALA A 43 -9.46 -2.20 4.53
CA ALA A 43 -10.84 -2.51 4.85
C ALA A 43 -11.36 -3.55 3.84
N PRO A 44 -12.26 -4.44 4.28
CA PRO A 44 -12.83 -5.46 3.41
C PRO A 44 -13.67 -4.82 2.31
N ASP A 45 -13.68 -5.46 1.15
CA ASP A 45 -14.49 -5.07 -0.01
C ASP A 45 -15.06 -6.32 -0.70
N ASP A 46 -15.69 -6.17 -1.86
CA ASP A 46 -16.31 -7.28 -2.58
C ASP A 46 -15.31 -8.37 -3.02
N SER A 47 -14.00 -8.08 -2.99
CA SER A 47 -12.91 -8.98 -3.40
C SER A 47 -12.00 -9.41 -2.24
N HIS A 48 -12.07 -8.75 -1.08
CA HIS A 48 -11.17 -8.96 0.05
C HIS A 48 -11.92 -9.14 1.37
N ASP A 49 -11.74 -10.30 2.01
CA ASP A 49 -12.20 -10.55 3.37
C ASP A 49 -11.22 -9.98 4.41
N LEU A 50 -11.71 -9.76 5.64
CA LEU A 50 -10.89 -9.28 6.76
C LEU A 50 -9.67 -10.18 7.06
N GLU A 51 -9.72 -11.47 6.71
CA GLU A 51 -8.67 -12.44 7.01
C GLU A 51 -7.44 -12.31 6.11
N VAL A 52 -7.58 -11.72 4.91
CA VAL A 52 -6.48 -11.57 3.95
C VAL A 52 -5.83 -10.18 4.00
N LEU A 53 -6.38 -9.27 4.82
CA LEU A 53 -5.92 -7.90 4.97
C LEU A 53 -4.89 -7.75 6.12
N PRO A 54 -3.99 -6.75 6.05
CA PRO A 54 -3.87 -5.73 5.02
C PRO A 54 -3.16 -6.22 3.75
N MET A 55 -3.50 -5.62 2.60
CA MET A 55 -2.81 -5.83 1.33
C MET A 55 -2.44 -4.50 0.67
N PHE A 56 -1.62 -4.55 -0.37
CA PHE A 56 -1.27 -3.39 -1.18
C PHE A 56 -1.46 -3.68 -2.66
N ALA A 57 -2.08 -2.76 -3.40
CA ALA A 57 -2.01 -2.78 -4.85
C ALA A 57 -0.64 -2.25 -5.27
N ALA A 58 0.06 -3.00 -6.11
CA ALA A 58 1.38 -2.69 -6.62
C ALA A 58 1.41 -2.75 -8.14
N ARG A 59 2.25 -1.91 -8.75
CA ARG A 59 2.47 -1.88 -10.20
C ARG A 59 3.96 -1.97 -10.53
N PHE A 60 4.33 -2.87 -11.43
CA PHE A 60 5.68 -2.98 -11.98
C PHE A 60 5.89 -2.00 -13.15
N ASP A 61 7.15 -1.83 -13.56
CA ASP A 61 7.52 -0.92 -14.67
C ASP A 61 6.95 -1.36 -16.04
N ASP A 62 6.66 -2.65 -16.22
CA ASP A 62 5.98 -3.18 -17.41
C ASP A 62 4.47 -2.89 -17.43
N GLY A 63 3.94 -2.26 -16.37
CA GLY A 63 2.53 -1.96 -16.20
C GLY A 63 1.71 -3.11 -15.61
N PHE A 64 2.34 -4.23 -15.25
CA PHE A 64 1.67 -5.34 -14.58
C PHE A 64 1.26 -4.92 -13.16
N GLU A 65 0.02 -5.21 -12.78
CA GLU A 65 -0.54 -4.88 -11.47
C GLU A 65 -0.84 -6.16 -10.68
N ILE A 66 -0.50 -6.16 -9.40
CA ILE A 66 -0.76 -7.25 -8.45
C ILE A 66 -1.17 -6.69 -7.10
N GLU A 67 -1.77 -7.54 -6.28
CA GLU A 67 -1.96 -7.29 -4.86
C GLU A 67 -0.93 -8.09 -4.08
N VAL A 68 -0.23 -7.42 -3.16
CA VAL A 68 0.87 -8.00 -2.39
C VAL A 68 0.58 -7.90 -0.91
N TRP A 69 0.97 -8.93 -0.17
CA TRP A 69 0.98 -8.84 1.30
C TRP A 69 2.18 -8.03 1.81
N PRO A 70 2.11 -7.45 3.02
CA PRO A 70 3.21 -6.71 3.61
C PRO A 70 4.54 -7.47 3.62
N GLU A 71 4.51 -8.79 3.86
CA GLU A 71 5.69 -9.65 3.87
C GLU A 71 6.31 -9.88 2.48
N GLU A 72 5.54 -9.64 1.41
CA GLU A 72 6.03 -9.76 0.03
C GLU A 72 6.73 -8.49 -0.47
N ILE A 73 6.86 -7.50 0.42
CA ILE A 73 7.49 -6.22 0.15
C ILE A 73 8.85 -6.23 0.85
N SER A 74 9.91 -6.35 0.05
CA SER A 74 11.26 -6.13 0.55
C SER A 74 11.53 -4.63 0.58
N SER A 75 11.48 -4.08 1.78
CA SER A 75 11.88 -2.71 2.06
C SER A 75 13.39 -2.59 2.03
N GLY A 76 13.95 -2.16 0.90
CA GLY A 76 15.36 -1.78 0.85
C GLY A 76 15.68 -0.63 1.81
N GLU A 77 14.92 0.47 1.71
CA GLU A 77 15.22 1.76 2.39
C GLU A 77 13.99 2.45 3.00
N VAL A 78 12.78 1.89 2.86
CA VAL A 78 11.52 2.56 3.27
C VAL A 78 10.64 1.68 4.15
N ASP A 79 10.12 2.26 5.24
CA ASP A 79 9.25 1.57 6.18
C ASP A 79 7.81 1.45 5.61
N VAL A 80 7.45 0.24 5.20
CA VAL A 80 6.09 -0.12 4.73
C VAL A 80 5.03 0.26 5.79
N GLN A 81 5.39 0.24 7.08
CA GLN A 81 4.50 0.63 8.16
C GLN A 81 4.16 2.11 8.13
N ASP A 82 5.05 2.99 7.66
CA ASP A 82 4.76 4.41 7.54
C ASP A 82 3.78 4.69 6.41
N PHE A 83 3.88 3.95 5.29
CA PHE A 83 2.90 4.02 4.21
C PHE A 83 1.52 3.51 4.65
N LEU A 84 1.50 2.38 5.35
CA LEU A 84 0.27 1.80 5.88
C LEU A 84 -0.40 2.74 6.89
N ARG A 85 0.39 3.33 7.81
CA ARG A 85 -0.11 4.33 8.79
C ARG A 85 -0.68 5.57 8.10
N ALA A 86 0.02 6.11 7.11
CA ALA A 86 -0.45 7.27 6.34
C ALA A 86 -1.76 6.95 5.60
N ALA A 87 -1.87 5.77 4.98
CA ALA A 87 -3.05 5.34 4.26
C ALA A 87 -4.26 5.16 5.19
N THR A 88 -4.09 4.52 6.34
CA THR A 88 -5.17 4.35 7.33
C THR A 88 -5.67 5.70 7.87
N GLN A 89 -4.76 6.62 8.20
CA GLN A 89 -5.15 7.96 8.67
C GLN A 89 -5.92 8.76 7.60
N ALA A 90 -5.56 8.61 6.33
CA ALA A 90 -6.28 9.25 5.23
C ALA A 90 -7.69 8.65 5.05
N ALA A 91 -7.87 7.35 5.25
CA ALA A 91 -9.18 6.69 5.20
C ALA A 91 -10.11 7.17 6.33
N GLU A 92 -9.59 7.30 7.56
CA GLU A 92 -10.36 7.80 8.72
C GLU A 92 -10.73 9.28 8.57
N ALA A 93 -9.85 10.10 7.97
CA ALA A 93 -10.10 11.53 7.76
C ALA A 93 -11.22 11.84 6.75
N ILE A 94 -11.62 10.87 5.92
CA ILE A 94 -12.69 11.01 4.92
C ILE A 94 -14.08 10.67 5.52
N GLN A 95 -14.14 10.06 6.70
CA GLN A 95 -15.40 9.65 7.36
C GLN A 95 -16.02 10.70 8.32
N LEU A 96 -15.54 11.95 8.35
CA LEU A 96 -16.06 13.04 9.20
C LEU A 96 -16.75 14.16 8.43
#